data_AF-A0A3Q3K669-F1
#
_entry.id   AF-A0A3Q3K669-F1
#
_cell.length_a   1.000
_cell.length_b   1.000
_cell.length_c   1.000
_cell.angle_alpha   90.00
_cell.angle_beta   90.00
_cell.angle_gamma   90.00
#
_symmetry.space_group_name_H-M   'P 1'
#
loop_
_entity.id
_entity.type
_entity.pdbx_description
1 polymer ?
#
loop_
_entity_poly.entity_id
_entity_poly.type
_entity_poly.pdbx_seq_one_letter_code
_entity_poly.pdbx_strand_id
1 'polypeptide(L)'
;MHLKRTLIKKLIGEGKTYKEVQKIIGCSAKMISNALKWRAKPERRGRKRKTTIKMDRRITRMAKAQPMISSRMIKDSLELPVSTVTVRRRLCEANLFSRIPRKVPLLKKRHVQKRLQFAKEHINWNKRWPNLPPSYPEPAESQIV
;
A
#
# COMPACT_ATOMS: atom_id res chain seq x y z
N MET A 1 16.85 -17.49 -16.65
CA MET A 1 18.18 -16.94 -17.04
C MET A 1 19.11 -16.61 -15.87
N HIS A 2 18.60 -16.16 -14.71
CA HIS A 2 19.44 -15.80 -13.55
C HIS A 2 20.30 -16.99 -13.07
N LEU A 3 19.69 -18.17 -12.89
CA LEU A 3 20.35 -19.41 -12.45
C LEU A 3 21.51 -19.86 -13.36
N LYS A 4 21.39 -19.72 -14.70
CA LYS A 4 22.47 -20.06 -15.62
C LYS A 4 23.67 -19.12 -15.46
N ARG A 5 23.45 -17.83 -15.19
CA ARG A 5 24.54 -16.85 -15.01
C ARG A 5 25.29 -17.05 -13.70
N THR A 6 24.59 -17.37 -12.61
CA THR A 6 25.21 -17.63 -11.31
C THR A 6 26.06 -18.89 -11.37
N LEU A 7 25.57 -19.96 -12.00
CA LEU A 7 26.31 -21.20 -12.21
C LEU A 7 27.58 -20.98 -13.05
N ILE A 8 27.50 -20.21 -14.14
CA ILE A 8 28.68 -19.83 -14.95
C ILE A 8 29.72 -19.10 -14.10
N LYS A 9 29.31 -18.12 -13.29
CA LYS A 9 30.24 -17.39 -12.41
C LYS A 9 30.92 -18.31 -11.40
N LYS A 10 30.18 -19.27 -10.84
CA LYS A 10 30.72 -20.27 -9.91
C LYS A 10 31.77 -21.16 -10.58
N LEU A 11 31.45 -21.74 -11.74
CA LEU A 11 32.37 -22.63 -12.46
C LEU A 11 33.65 -21.92 -12.94
N ILE A 12 33.55 -20.66 -13.36
CA ILE A 12 34.72 -19.85 -13.70
C ILE A 12 35.55 -19.51 -12.45
N GLY A 13 34.90 -19.27 -11.30
CA GLY A 13 35.59 -19.07 -10.02
C GLY A 13 36.31 -20.33 -9.52
N GLU A 14 35.82 -21.51 -9.88
CA GLU A 14 36.48 -22.81 -9.65
C GLU A 14 37.64 -23.09 -10.63
N GLY A 15 37.94 -22.17 -11.55
CA GLY A 15 39.06 -22.30 -12.50
C GLY A 15 38.75 -23.06 -13.79
N LYS A 16 37.49 -23.45 -14.03
CA LYS A 16 37.11 -24.18 -15.26
C LYS A 16 37.23 -23.31 -16.49
N THR A 17 37.70 -23.90 -17.58
CA THR A 17 37.85 -23.23 -18.86
C THR A 17 36.49 -23.02 -19.55
N TYR A 18 36.44 -22.11 -20.52
CA TYR A 18 35.19 -21.81 -21.22
C TYR A 18 34.63 -23.06 -21.92
N LYS A 19 35.46 -23.90 -22.53
CA LYS A 19 35.02 -25.12 -23.22
C LYS A 19 34.34 -26.12 -22.27
N GLU A 20 34.87 -26.28 -21.07
CA GLU A 20 34.29 -27.16 -20.04
C GLU A 20 32.94 -26.63 -19.56
N VAL A 21 32.84 -25.32 -19.30
CA VAL A 21 31.58 -24.68 -18.92
C VAL A 21 30.54 -24.80 -20.03
N GLN A 22 30.94 -24.69 -21.31
CA GLN A 22 30.04 -24.90 -22.45
C GLN A 22 29.47 -26.33 -22.47
N LYS A 23 30.31 -27.34 -22.20
CA LYS A 23 29.92 -28.75 -22.19
C LYS A 23 29.01 -29.10 -21.00
N ILE A 24 29.32 -28.55 -19.81
CA ILE A 24 28.55 -28.79 -18.58
C ILE A 24 27.15 -28.15 -18.66
N ILE A 25 27.05 -26.90 -19.14
CA ILE A 25 25.79 -26.14 -19.12
C ILE A 25 25.00 -26.26 -20.45
N GLY A 26 25.65 -26.73 -21.53
CA GLY A 26 25.05 -26.78 -22.87
C GLY A 26 24.78 -25.38 -23.42
N CYS A 27 25.78 -24.49 -23.38
CA CYS A 27 25.61 -23.10 -23.79
C CYS A 27 26.74 -22.56 -24.67
N SER A 28 26.48 -21.48 -25.42
CA SER A 28 27.48 -20.87 -26.28
C SER A 28 28.54 -20.09 -25.49
N ALA A 29 29.77 -20.03 -26.00
CA ALA A 29 30.86 -19.22 -25.45
C ALA A 29 30.45 -17.73 -25.31
N LYS A 30 29.61 -17.23 -26.24
CA LYS A 30 29.04 -15.89 -26.18
C LYS A 30 28.18 -15.68 -24.94
N MET A 31 27.40 -16.69 -24.54
CA MET A 31 26.57 -16.62 -23.33
C MET A 31 27.43 -16.55 -22.07
N ILE A 32 28.53 -17.29 -22.01
CA ILE A 32 29.50 -17.27 -20.90
C ILE A 32 30.12 -15.87 -20.77
N SER A 33 30.63 -15.32 -21.89
CA SER A 33 31.19 -13.97 -21.93
C SER A 33 30.17 -12.90 -21.52
N ASN A 34 28.95 -12.99 -22.04
CA ASN A 34 27.87 -12.07 -21.69
C ASN A 34 27.48 -12.19 -20.21
N ALA A 35 27.48 -13.39 -19.63
CA ALA A 35 27.17 -13.62 -18.22
C ALA A 35 28.22 -13.03 -17.28
N LEU A 36 29.51 -13.14 -17.64
CA LEU A 36 30.61 -12.53 -16.90
C LEU A 36 30.58 -10.99 -16.97
N LYS A 37 30.31 -10.44 -18.16
CA LYS A 37 30.18 -8.99 -18.38
C LYS A 37 28.87 -8.40 -17.84
N TRP A 38 27.90 -9.24 -17.47
CA TRP A 38 26.59 -8.78 -17.06
C TRP A 38 26.65 -8.04 -15.72
N ARG A 39 26.01 -6.87 -15.68
CA ARG A 39 25.77 -6.07 -14.48
C ARG A 39 24.28 -5.74 -14.39
N ALA A 40 23.77 -5.55 -13.17
CA ALA A 40 22.43 -5.04 -12.96
C ALA A 40 22.33 -3.65 -13.60
N LYS A 41 21.45 -3.51 -14.58
CA LYS A 41 21.13 -2.22 -15.20
C LYS A 41 19.77 -1.78 -14.70
N PRO A 42 19.57 -0.48 -14.41
CA PRO A 42 18.24 0.01 -14.09
C PRO A 42 17.31 -0.26 -15.29
N GLU A 43 16.07 -0.64 -15.01
CA GLU A 43 15.08 -0.86 -16.04
C GLU A 43 14.88 0.44 -16.82
N ARG A 44 15.16 0.39 -18.13
CA ARG A 44 15.10 1.56 -19.01
C ARG A 44 13.90 1.53 -19.94
N ARG A 45 13.17 0.40 -20.02
CA ARG A 45 12.00 0.25 -20.89
C ARG A 45 10.89 1.23 -20.48
N GLY A 46 10.12 1.64 -21.49
CA GLY A 46 8.93 2.47 -21.33
C GLY A 46 9.20 3.97 -21.24
N ARG A 47 8.10 4.73 -21.23
CA ARG A 47 8.11 6.18 -21.19
C ARG A 47 8.56 6.70 -19.82
N LYS A 48 9.47 7.67 -19.81
CA LYS A 48 9.91 8.33 -18.57
C LYS A 48 8.77 9.13 -17.94
N ARG A 49 8.78 9.21 -16.60
CA ARG A 49 7.80 9.98 -15.84
C ARG A 49 8.02 11.47 -16.08
N LYS A 50 6.92 12.23 -16.19
CA LYS A 50 6.96 13.71 -16.22
C LYS A 50 7.18 14.32 -14.84
N THR A 51 6.90 13.58 -13.76
CA THR A 51 7.07 14.06 -12.39
C THR A 51 8.44 13.68 -11.83
N THR A 52 9.02 14.58 -11.03
CA THR A 52 10.24 14.34 -10.26
C THR A 52 9.89 13.80 -8.87
N ILE A 53 10.82 13.08 -8.23
CA ILE A 53 10.69 12.58 -6.85
C ILE A 53 10.32 13.71 -5.87
N LYS A 54 10.87 14.93 -6.04
CA LYS A 54 10.52 16.10 -5.21
C LYS A 54 9.05 16.51 -5.37
N MET A 55 8.52 16.48 -6.59
CA MET A 55 7.11 16.79 -6.87
C MET A 55 6.20 15.74 -6.22
N ASP A 56 6.52 14.46 -6.38
CA ASP A 56 5.75 13.35 -5.82
C ASP A 56 5.68 13.44 -4.28
N ARG A 57 6.78 13.85 -3.64
CA ARG A 57 6.80 14.13 -2.19
C ARG A 57 5.93 15.31 -1.79
N ARG A 58 5.92 16.40 -2.57
CA ARG A 58 5.04 17.57 -2.32
C ARG A 58 3.56 17.17 -2.42
N ILE A 59 3.19 16.42 -3.47
CA ILE A 59 1.84 15.88 -3.68
C ILE A 59 1.41 15.05 -2.47
N THR A 60 2.25 14.08 -2.06
CA THR A 60 1.94 13.18 -0.95
C THR A 60 1.82 13.93 0.38
N ARG A 61 2.71 14.90 0.63
CA ARG A 61 2.68 15.70 1.86
C ARG A 61 1.39 16.51 1.98
N MET A 62 0.98 17.17 0.90
CA MET A 62 -0.24 17.97 0.89
C MET A 62 -1.49 17.11 1.12
N ALA A 63 -1.57 15.95 0.46
CA ALA A 63 -2.68 15.02 0.66
C ALA A 63 -2.75 14.46 2.09
N LYS A 64 -1.61 14.28 2.76
CA LYS A 64 -1.57 13.87 4.18
C LYS A 64 -1.97 15.00 5.13
N ALA A 65 -1.56 16.23 4.85
CA ALA A 65 -1.91 17.39 5.66
C ALA A 65 -3.42 17.72 5.57
N GLN A 66 -4.02 17.53 4.38
CA GLN A 66 -5.43 17.80 4.12
C GLN A 66 -6.08 16.58 3.46
N PRO A 67 -6.58 15.60 4.23
CA PRO A 67 -7.11 14.35 3.67
C PRO A 67 -8.30 14.50 2.72
N MET A 68 -9.02 15.63 2.79
CA MET A 68 -10.19 15.92 1.93
C MET A 68 -9.85 16.71 0.67
N ILE A 69 -8.57 17.05 0.44
CA ILE A 69 -8.17 17.85 -0.73
C ILE A 69 -8.34 17.06 -2.04
N SER A 70 -8.86 17.73 -3.07
CA SER A 70 -9.03 17.10 -4.39
C SER A 70 -7.72 17.07 -5.19
N SER A 71 -7.60 16.11 -6.11
CA SER A 71 -6.44 16.05 -7.04
C SER A 71 -6.30 17.30 -7.92
N ARG A 72 -7.41 18.00 -8.20
CA ARG A 72 -7.40 19.26 -8.96
C ARG A 72 -6.80 20.38 -8.12
N MET A 73 -7.27 20.53 -6.88
CA MET A 73 -6.72 21.51 -5.95
C MET A 73 -5.24 21.28 -5.67
N ILE A 74 -4.79 20.02 -5.49
CA ILE A 74 -3.36 19.71 -5.33
C ILE A 74 -2.55 20.15 -6.56
N LYS A 75 -3.06 19.91 -7.78
CA LYS A 75 -2.39 20.32 -9.01
C LYS A 75 -2.24 21.84 -9.04
N ASP A 76 -3.32 22.55 -8.77
CA ASP A 76 -3.39 24.01 -8.92
C ASP A 76 -2.60 24.71 -7.80
N SER A 77 -2.67 24.22 -6.56
CA SER A 77 -1.90 24.78 -5.42
C SER A 77 -0.40 24.54 -5.49
N LEU A 78 0.04 23.47 -6.18
CA LEU A 78 1.44 23.16 -6.39
C LEU A 78 1.96 23.62 -7.76
N GLU A 79 1.09 24.25 -8.57
CA GLU A 79 1.35 24.73 -9.94
C GLU A 79 2.04 23.67 -10.81
N LEU A 80 1.56 22.43 -10.74
CA LEU A 80 2.23 21.33 -11.41
C LEU A 80 1.92 21.33 -12.91
N PRO A 81 2.93 21.22 -13.80
CA PRO A 81 2.74 21.15 -15.25
C PRO A 81 2.30 19.73 -15.70
N VAL A 82 1.34 19.13 -14.98
CA VAL A 82 0.84 17.77 -15.23
C VAL A 82 -0.68 17.74 -15.17
N SER A 83 -1.26 16.70 -15.76
CA SER A 83 -2.71 16.47 -15.67
C SER A 83 -3.14 16.03 -14.28
N THR A 84 -4.39 16.32 -13.92
CA THR A 84 -5.01 15.87 -12.65
C THR A 84 -4.97 14.36 -12.49
N VAL A 85 -5.10 13.62 -13.60
CA VAL A 85 -4.96 12.15 -13.65
C VAL A 85 -3.56 11.70 -13.22
N THR A 86 -2.51 12.44 -13.60
CA THR A 86 -1.13 12.14 -13.19
C THR A 86 -0.95 12.31 -11.69
N VAL A 87 -1.54 13.37 -11.11
CA VAL A 87 -1.54 13.57 -9.65
C VAL A 87 -2.25 12.41 -8.94
N ARG A 88 -3.41 11.98 -9.45
CA ARG A 88 -4.13 10.82 -8.90
C ARG A 88 -3.29 9.54 -8.93
N ARG A 89 -2.61 9.27 -10.06
CA ARG A 89 -1.70 8.11 -10.17
C ARG A 89 -0.58 8.16 -9.12
N ARG A 90 0.01 9.33 -8.88
CA ARG A 90 1.04 9.52 -7.84
C ARG A 90 0.51 9.28 -6.43
N LEU A 91 -0.72 9.71 -6.15
CA LEU A 91 -1.38 9.42 -4.87
C LEU A 91 -1.63 7.93 -4.68
N CYS A 92 -2.13 7.22 -5.71
CA CYS A 92 -2.32 5.78 -5.65
C CYS A 92 -1.00 5.02 -5.45
N GLU A 93 0.08 5.42 -6.14
CA GLU A 93 1.42 4.84 -5.92
C GLU A 93 1.94 5.05 -4.50
N ALA A 94 1.50 6.12 -3.83
CA ALA A 94 1.78 6.38 -2.42
C ALA A 94 0.77 5.73 -1.45
N ASN A 95 -0.07 4.81 -1.94
CA ASN A 95 -1.16 4.16 -1.20
C ASN A 95 -2.22 5.11 -0.61
N LEU A 96 -2.39 6.29 -1.21
CA LEU A 96 -3.42 7.26 -0.87
C LEU A 96 -4.59 7.15 -1.84
N PHE A 97 -5.55 6.31 -1.48
CA PHE A 97 -6.78 6.10 -2.24
C PHE A 97 -7.89 7.03 -1.75
N SER A 98 -8.73 7.49 -2.67
CA SER A 98 -9.98 8.17 -2.32
C SER A 98 -10.89 7.22 -1.55
N ARG A 99 -11.37 7.65 -0.38
CA ARG A 99 -12.35 6.92 0.43
C ARG A 99 -13.44 7.86 0.89
N ILE A 100 -14.61 7.32 1.16
CA ILE A 100 -15.74 8.05 1.74
C ILE A 100 -15.62 7.97 3.27
N PRO A 101 -15.65 9.10 4.00
CA PRO A 101 -15.69 9.09 5.47
C PRO A 101 -16.91 8.34 6.00
N ARG A 102 -16.76 7.58 7.08
CA ARG A 102 -17.89 6.89 7.72
C ARG A 102 -18.82 7.90 8.41
N LYS A 103 -20.13 7.75 8.19
CA LYS A 103 -21.17 8.49 8.91
C LYS A 103 -21.27 7.92 10.33
N VAL A 104 -20.80 8.67 11.32
CA VAL A 104 -20.85 8.25 12.74
C VAL A 104 -21.32 9.41 13.61
N PRO A 105 -22.03 9.13 14.72
CA PRO A 105 -22.43 10.18 15.65
C PRO A 105 -21.19 10.81 16.30
N LEU A 106 -21.26 12.13 16.54
CA LEU A 106 -20.20 12.87 17.21
C LEU A 106 -20.14 12.47 18.70
N LEU A 107 -19.05 11.83 19.10
CA LEU A 107 -18.83 11.45 20.50
C LEU A 107 -18.19 12.62 21.26
N LYS A 108 -18.88 13.07 22.32
CA LYS A 108 -18.28 13.97 23.32
C LYS A 108 -17.22 13.22 24.14
N LYS A 109 -16.24 13.93 24.70
CA LYS A 109 -15.17 13.35 25.54
C LYS A 109 -15.70 12.41 26.63
N ARG A 110 -16.79 12.79 27.32
CA ARG A 110 -17.45 11.95 28.34
C ARG A 110 -17.93 10.59 27.81
N HIS A 111 -18.43 10.54 26.57
CA HIS A 111 -18.92 9.29 25.96
C HIS A 111 -17.75 8.38 25.60
N VAL A 112 -16.66 8.95 25.08
CA VAL A 112 -15.44 8.20 24.76
C VAL A 112 -14.88 7.56 26.03
N GLN A 113 -14.79 8.30 27.13
CA GLN A 113 -14.27 7.79 28.40
C GLN A 113 -15.12 6.64 28.96
N LYS A 114 -16.45 6.80 29.01
CA LYS A 114 -17.36 5.74 29.48
C LYS A 114 -17.30 4.49 28.60
N ARG A 115 -17.28 4.66 27.27
CA ARG A 115 -17.17 3.54 26.32
C ARG A 115 -15.84 2.81 26.46
N LEU A 116 -14.74 3.54 26.66
CA LEU A 116 -13.42 2.96 26.87
C LEU A 116 -13.35 2.20 28.19
N GLN A 117 -13.88 2.77 29.27
CA GLN A 117 -13.92 2.11 30.58
C GLN A 117 -14.71 0.80 30.51
N PHE A 118 -15.91 0.84 29.92
CA PHE A 118 -16.74 -0.34 29.69
C PHE A 118 -15.98 -1.41 28.89
N ALA A 119 -15.35 -1.04 27.77
CA ALA A 119 -14.60 -1.99 26.94
C ALA A 119 -13.41 -2.64 27.68
N LYS A 120 -12.75 -1.90 28.58
CA LYS A 120 -11.66 -2.44 29.42
C LYS A 120 -12.17 -3.42 30.46
N GLU A 121 -13.22 -3.04 31.19
CA GLU A 121 -13.85 -3.89 32.21
C GLU A 121 -14.42 -5.18 31.62
N HIS A 122 -14.87 -5.14 30.37
CA HIS A 122 -15.57 -6.23 29.69
C HIS A 122 -14.71 -6.93 28.63
N ILE A 123 -13.37 -6.80 28.68
CA ILE A 123 -12.46 -7.37 27.67
C ILE A 123 -12.50 -8.91 27.59
N ASN A 124 -12.69 -9.56 28.74
CA ASN A 124 -12.77 -11.02 28.89
C ASN A 124 -14.21 -11.49 29.13
N TRP A 125 -15.22 -10.70 28.73
CA TRP A 125 -16.62 -11.06 28.89
C TRP A 125 -16.91 -12.35 28.11
N ASN A 126 -17.01 -13.46 28.84
CA ASN A 126 -17.36 -14.77 28.31
C ASN A 126 -18.76 -14.70 27.66
N LYS A 127 -18.90 -15.23 26.44
CA LYS A 127 -20.17 -15.36 25.73
C LYS A 127 -21.10 -16.34 26.46
N ARG A 128 -21.81 -15.85 27.47
CA ARG A 128 -23.22 -16.20 27.64
C ARG A 128 -23.98 -14.90 27.49
N TRP A 129 -24.90 -14.87 26.53
CA TRP A 129 -25.97 -13.88 26.51
C TRP A 129 -27.10 -14.52 27.30
N PRO A 130 -27.28 -14.23 28.61
CA PRO A 130 -28.50 -14.65 29.28
C PRO A 130 -29.55 -13.60 28.89
N ASN A 131 -30.46 -13.98 27.99
CA ASN A 131 -31.80 -13.42 27.84
C ASN A 131 -31.95 -11.98 28.37
N LEU A 132 -31.49 -10.98 27.61
CA LEU A 132 -31.87 -9.59 27.88
C LEU A 132 -33.36 -9.45 27.59
N PRO A 133 -34.24 -9.20 28.58
CA PRO A 133 -35.64 -8.96 28.30
C PRO A 133 -35.78 -7.69 27.44
N PRO A 134 -36.74 -7.63 26.49
CA PRO A 134 -36.96 -6.45 25.67
C PRO A 134 -37.21 -5.24 26.59
N SER A 135 -36.32 -4.26 26.53
CA SER A 135 -36.35 -3.08 27.40
C SER A 135 -37.37 -2.03 26.94
N TYR A 136 -38.60 -2.44 26.66
CA TYR A 136 -39.71 -1.51 26.45
C TYR A 136 -40.80 -1.86 27.47
N PRO A 137 -41.26 -0.91 28.31
CA PRO A 137 -42.57 -1.08 28.90
C PRO A 137 -43.57 -1.05 27.73
N GLU A 138 -44.39 -2.09 27.61
CA GLU A 138 -45.60 -2.03 26.79
C GLU A 138 -46.37 -0.76 27.20
N PRO A 139 -46.81 0.09 26.24
CA PRO A 139 -47.62 1.23 26.59
C PRO A 139 -48.88 0.68 27.25
N ALA A 140 -49.08 1.07 28.51
CA ALA A 140 -50.29 0.73 29.26
C ALA A 140 -51.49 1.02 28.37
N GLU A 141 -52.28 -0.01 28.08
CA GLU A 141 -53.57 0.12 27.44
C GLU A 141 -54.36 1.14 28.24
N SER A 142 -54.43 2.36 27.70
CA SER A 142 -55.30 3.40 28.17
C SER A 142 -56.71 2.85 28.10
N GLN A 143 -57.29 2.55 29.27
CA GLN A 143 -58.72 2.46 29.45
C GLN A 143 -59.34 3.72 28.82
N ILE A 144 -59.90 3.55 27.63
CA ILE A 144 -60.83 4.48 27.03
C ILE A 144 -62.19 3.81 27.17
N VAL A 145 -62.94 4.34 28.14
CA VAL A 145 -64.41 4.49 28.23
C VAL A 145 -65.27 3.34 27.71
#